data_AF-A0A0J7KED3-F1
#
_entry.id   AF-A0A0J7KED3-F1
#
_cell.length_a   1.000
_cell.length_b   1.000
_cell.length_c   1.000
_cell.angle_alpha   90.00
_cell.angle_beta   90.00
_cell.angle_gamma   90.00
#
_symmetry.space_group_name_H-M   'P 1'
#
loop_
_entity.id
_entity.type
_entity.pdbx_description
1 polymer ?
#
loop_
_entity_poly.entity_id
_entity_poly.type
_entity_poly.pdbx_seq_one_letter_code
_entity_poly.pdbx_strand_id
1 'polypeptide(L)'
;MERHNSTPRFECNQARRAWCRSKRRGQQAEIDRLQGIYRSAKKNLRKEISKAKLFAWQELISLVDKDQWGLPYKVVLNRLRRSSPGLTETLPGLLWTPC
;
A
#
# COMPACT_ATOMS: atom_id res chain seq x y z
N MET A 1 27.70 -3.06 -2.74
CA MET A 1 26.70 -1.98 -2.87
C MET A 1 25.36 -2.64 -3.17
N GLU A 2 24.68 -3.13 -2.12
CA GLU A 2 23.44 -3.90 -2.29
C GLU A 2 22.28 -2.94 -2.59
N ARG A 3 21.67 -3.10 -3.75
CA ARG A 3 20.52 -2.31 -4.18
C ARG A 3 19.32 -2.69 -3.31
N HIS A 4 19.17 -2.03 -2.17
CA HIS A 4 18.01 -2.14 -1.26
C HIS A 4 16.68 -1.65 -1.86
N ASN A 5 16.58 -1.45 -3.18
CA ASN A 5 15.50 -0.68 -3.81
C ASN A 5 14.60 -1.49 -4.75
N SER A 6 14.69 -2.82 -4.74
CA SER A 6 13.81 -3.69 -5.55
C SER A 6 12.59 -4.11 -4.72
N THR A 7 11.75 -3.16 -4.34
CA THR A 7 10.46 -3.53 -3.72
C THR A 7 9.51 -4.11 -4.78
N PRO A 8 8.66 -5.10 -4.44
CA PRO A 8 7.69 -5.66 -5.39
C PRO A 8 6.76 -4.61 -6.02
N ARG A 9 6.51 -3.50 -5.30
CA ARG A 9 5.73 -2.35 -5.80
C ARG A 9 6.48 -1.60 -6.90
N PHE A 10 7.78 -1.34 -6.69
CA PHE A 10 8.62 -0.67 -7.67
C PHE A 10 8.69 -1.49 -8.98
N GLU A 11 8.99 -2.79 -8.88
CA GLU A 11 9.07 -3.70 -10.02
C GLU A 11 7.75 -3.77 -10.80
N CYS A 12 6.62 -3.92 -10.09
CA CYS A 12 5.29 -3.93 -10.71
C CYS A 12 5.00 -2.61 -11.45
N ASN A 13 5.37 -1.47 -10.88
CA ASN A 13 5.18 -0.16 -11.51
C ASN A 13 6.08 0.04 -12.74
N GLN A 14 7.33 -0.41 -12.67
CA GLN A 14 8.27 -0.38 -13.79
C GLN A 14 7.76 -1.25 -14.94
N ALA A 15 7.35 -2.49 -14.66
CA ALA A 15 6.78 -3.38 -15.66
C ALA A 15 5.49 -2.82 -16.28
N ARG A 16 4.61 -2.19 -15.47
CA ARG A 16 3.41 -1.49 -15.97
C ARG A 16 3.78 -0.37 -16.93
N ARG A 17 4.75 0.48 -16.55
CA ARG A 17 5.22 1.59 -17.39
C ARG A 17 5.81 1.09 -18.71
N ALA A 18 6.63 0.03 -18.66
CA ALA A 18 7.22 -0.57 -19.86
C ALA A 18 6.14 -1.10 -20.81
N TRP A 19 5.17 -1.88 -20.30
CA TRP A 19 4.05 -2.40 -21.09
C TRP A 19 3.18 -1.28 -21.68
N CYS A 20 2.84 -0.25 -20.90
CA CYS A 20 2.07 0.89 -21.44
C CYS A 20 2.83 1.65 -22.53
N ARG A 21 4.15 1.74 -22.45
CA ARG A 21 4.99 2.39 -23.47
C ARG A 21 5.14 1.53 -24.72
N SER A 22 5.24 0.20 -24.61
CA SER A 22 5.36 -0.68 -25.78
C SER A 22 4.12 -0.69 -26.65
N LYS A 23 2.93 -0.52 -26.06
CA LYS A 23 1.68 -0.33 -26.83
C LYS A 23 1.72 0.85 -27.79
N ARG A 24 2.47 1.90 -27.47
CA ARG A 24 2.63 3.07 -28.36
C ARG A 24 3.56 2.80 -29.55
N ARG A 25 4.39 1.76 -29.48
CA ARG A 25 5.37 1.40 -30.51
C ARG A 25 4.83 0.38 -31.51
N GLY A 26 3.70 -0.27 -31.23
CA GLY A 26 3.01 -1.17 -32.16
C GLY A 26 3.66 -2.53 -32.44
N GLN A 27 4.78 -2.87 -31.78
CA GLN A 27 5.42 -4.18 -31.94
C GLN A 27 4.74 -5.24 -31.09
N GLN A 28 3.86 -6.04 -31.69
CA GLN A 28 3.00 -7.00 -31.00
C GLN A 28 3.78 -7.99 -30.11
N ALA A 29 4.88 -8.56 -30.61
CA ALA A 29 5.70 -9.50 -29.86
C ALA A 29 6.25 -8.91 -28.55
N GLU A 30 6.72 -7.65 -28.58
CA GLU A 30 7.24 -6.98 -27.39
C GLU A 30 6.12 -6.55 -26.43
N ILE A 31 4.94 -6.23 -26.96
CA ILE A 31 3.74 -5.97 -26.14
C ILE A 31 3.37 -7.20 -25.32
N ASP A 32 3.33 -8.38 -25.96
CA ASP A 32 2.96 -9.63 -25.31
C ASP A 32 4.01 -10.08 -24.29
N ARG A 33 5.30 -9.93 -24.62
CA ARG A 33 6.41 -10.19 -23.70
C ARG A 33 6.31 -9.32 -22.43
N LEU A 34 6.15 -8.01 -22.61
CA LEU A 34 6.03 -7.06 -21.50
C LEU A 34 4.73 -7.24 -20.71
N GLN A 35 3.65 -7.69 -21.36
CA GLN A 35 2.42 -8.05 -20.68
C GLN A 35 2.65 -9.22 -19.72
N GLY A 36 3.36 -10.27 -20.17
CA GLY A 36 3.73 -11.42 -19.33
C GLY A 36 4.56 -11.01 -18.11
N ILE A 37 5.55 -10.13 -18.31
CA ILE A 37 6.37 -9.58 -17.22
C ILE A 37 5.51 -8.81 -16.21
N TYR A 38 4.63 -7.92 -16.69
CA TYR A 38 3.72 -7.17 -15.80
C TYR A 38 2.76 -8.09 -15.03
N ARG A 39 2.17 -9.11 -15.67
CA ARG A 39 1.29 -10.07 -15.00
C ARG A 39 2.02 -10.80 -13.87
N SER A 40 3.25 -11.23 -14.13
CA SER A 40 4.09 -11.92 -13.14
C SER A 40 4.46 -11.01 -11.97
N ALA A 41 4.91 -9.78 -12.24
CA ALA A 41 5.22 -8.80 -11.20
C ALA A 41 4.00 -8.44 -10.35
N LYS A 42 2.81 -8.30 -10.97
CA LYS A 42 1.54 -8.06 -10.26
C LYS A 42 1.16 -9.24 -9.35
N LYS A 43 1.35 -10.48 -9.81
CA LYS A 43 1.12 -11.68 -9.00
C LYS A 43 2.08 -11.72 -7.80
N ASN A 44 3.35 -11.39 -8.02
CA ASN A 44 4.34 -11.32 -6.94
C ASN A 44 3.96 -10.26 -5.90
N LEU A 45 3.64 -9.04 -6.34
CA LEU A 45 3.19 -7.96 -5.46
C LEU A 45 1.98 -8.36 -4.60
N ARG A 46 0.98 -9.02 -5.20
CA ARG A 46 -0.19 -9.50 -4.46
C ARG A 46 0.18 -10.53 -3.38
N LYS A 47 1.06 -11.48 -3.71
CA LYS A 47 1.56 -12.47 -2.74
C LYS A 47 2.25 -11.80 -1.57
N GLU A 48 3.13 -10.84 -1.83
CA GLU A 48 3.86 -10.12 -0.78
C GLU A 48 2.93 -9.27 0.08
N ILE A 49 1.90 -8.64 -0.49
CA ILE A 49 0.85 -7.96 0.28
C ILE A 49 0.08 -8.95 1.16
N SER A 50 -0.30 -10.10 0.63
CA SER A 50 -1.02 -11.12 1.41
C SER A 50 -0.17 -11.66 2.56
N LYS A 51 1.13 -11.91 2.34
CA LYS A 51 2.07 -12.29 3.40
C LYS A 51 2.17 -11.20 4.46
N ALA A 52 2.39 -9.95 4.05
CA ALA A 52 2.50 -8.84 4.98
C ALA A 52 1.23 -8.67 5.84
N LYS A 53 0.05 -8.82 5.23
CA LYS A 53 -1.23 -8.82 5.96
C LYS A 53 -1.35 -9.99 6.93
N LEU A 54 -0.94 -11.19 6.52
CA LEU A 54 -0.98 -12.38 7.38
C LEU A 54 -0.08 -12.19 8.61
N PHE A 55 1.14 -11.70 8.42
CA PHE A 55 2.07 -11.42 9.52
C PHE A 55 1.53 -10.35 10.47
N ALA A 56 1.03 -9.24 9.93
CA ALA A 56 0.42 -8.19 10.75
C ALA A 56 -0.82 -8.70 11.51
N TRP A 57 -1.58 -9.62 10.92
CA TRP A 57 -2.71 -10.25 11.57
C TRP A 57 -2.30 -11.19 12.71
N GLN A 58 -1.28 -12.02 12.48
CA GLN A 58 -0.71 -12.90 13.52
C GLN A 58 -0.12 -12.10 14.68
N GLU A 59 0.60 -11.01 14.38
CA GLU A 59 1.12 -10.09 15.37
C GLU A 59 -0.01 -9.47 16.20
N LEU A 60 -1.09 -9.03 15.55
CA LEU A 60 -2.26 -8.48 16.24
C LEU A 60 -2.89 -9.50 17.19
N ILE A 61 -3.08 -10.76 16.76
CA ILE A 61 -3.60 -11.82 17.64
C ILE A 61 -2.67 -12.03 18.85
N SER A 62 -1.36 -12.12 18.64
CA SER A 62 -0.40 -12.27 19.73
C SER A 62 -0.45 -11.11 20.73
N LEU A 63 -0.74 -9.89 20.27
CA LEU A 63 -0.93 -8.73 21.13
C LEU A 63 -2.25 -8.81 21.93
N VAL A 64 -3.34 -9.32 21.33
CA VAL A 64 -4.60 -9.56 22.06
C VAL A 64 -4.42 -10.61 23.15
N ASP A 65 -3.72 -11.71 22.84
CA ASP A 65 -3.48 -12.79 23.81
C ASP A 65 -2.68 -12.30 25.03
N LYS A 66 -1.76 -11.34 24.81
CA LYS A 66 -0.94 -10.72 25.87
C LYS A 66 -1.70 -9.67 26.67
N ASP A 67 -2.60 -8.91 26.04
CA ASP A 67 -3.39 -7.85 26.68
C ASP A 67 -4.87 -7.95 26.29
N GLN A 68 -5.60 -8.72 27.10
CA GLN A 68 -6.98 -9.15 26.84
C GLN A 68 -7.98 -7.99 26.71
N TRP A 69 -7.68 -6.81 27.27
CA TRP A 69 -8.58 -5.65 27.26
C TRP A 69 -7.93 -4.38 26.68
N GLY A 70 -6.77 -4.55 26.06
CA GLY A 70 -5.91 -3.48 25.59
C GLY A 70 -6.36 -2.74 24.34
N LEU A 71 -5.43 -1.98 23.79
CA LEU A 71 -5.54 -1.35 22.47
C LEU A 71 -5.85 -2.34 21.33
N PRO A 72 -5.21 -3.53 21.22
CA PRO A 72 -5.47 -4.44 20.11
C PRO A 72 -6.91 -4.98 20.14
N TYR A 73 -7.49 -5.19 21.33
CA TYR A 73 -8.91 -5.53 21.48
C TYR A 73 -9.84 -4.43 20.95
N LYS A 74 -9.53 -3.16 21.25
CA LYS A 74 -10.28 -2.00 20.72
C LYS A 74 -10.14 -1.87 19.20
N VAL A 75 -8.99 -2.22 18.63
CA VAL A 75 -8.78 -2.28 17.17
C VAL A 75 -9.69 -3.32 16.53
N VAL A 76 -9.73 -4.55 17.07
CA VAL A 76 -10.56 -5.65 16.57
C VAL A 76 -12.05 -5.30 16.63
N LEU A 77 -12.49 -4.68 17.73
CA LEU A 77 -13.88 -4.24 17.88
C LEU A 77 -14.21 -2.95 17.12
N ASN A 78 -13.26 -2.37 16.37
CA ASN A 78 -13.40 -1.07 15.71
C ASN A 78 -13.86 0.06 16.67
N ARG A 79 -13.42 -0.03 17.93
CA ARG A 79 -13.71 0.93 19.02
C ARG A 79 -12.63 1.99 19.16
N LEU A 80 -11.65 2.02 18.25
CA LEU A 80 -10.72 3.14 18.15
C LEU A 80 -11.48 4.37 17.65
N ARG A 81 -11.62 5.36 18.54
CA ARG A 81 -12.13 6.67 18.15
C ARG A 81 -11.16 7.22 17.10
N ARG A 82 -11.64 7.51 15.87
CA ARG A 82 -10.84 8.30 14.92
C ARG A 82 -10.37 9.55 15.67
N SER A 83 -9.09 9.88 15.53
CA SER A 83 -8.61 11.19 15.93
C SER A 83 -9.44 12.22 15.17
N SER A 84 -10.42 12.81 15.85
CA SER A 84 -11.06 14.02 15.35
C SER A 84 -9.95 15.08 15.33
N PRO A 85 -9.86 15.90 14.27
CA PRO A 85 -9.03 17.09 14.32
C PRO A 85 -9.29 17.81 15.64
N GLY A 86 -8.22 18.27 16.29
CA GLY A 86 -8.37 19.05 17.51
C GLY A 86 -9.23 20.28 17.21
N LEU A 87 -9.98 20.79 18.20
CA LEU A 87 -10.74 22.03 18.02
C LEU A 87 -9.85 23.16 17.46
N THR A 88 -8.55 23.16 17.81
CA THR A 88 -7.52 24.08 17.32
C THR A 88 -7.14 23.91 15.83
N GLU A 89 -7.32 22.72 15.24
CA GLU A 89 -7.15 22.51 13.78
C GLU A 89 -8.41 22.89 12.99
N THR A 90 -9.58 22.91 13.65
CA THR A 90 -10.87 23.17 13.01
C THR A 90 -11.27 24.65 13.09
N LEU A 91 -10.57 25.46 13.88
CA LEU A 91 -10.71 26.91 13.82
C LEU A 91 -10.17 27.38 12.47
N PRO A 92 -11.00 27.97 11.58
CA PRO A 92 -10.48 28.68 10.43
C PRO A 92 -9.69 29.86 10.99
N GLY A 93 -8.37 29.72 11.00
CA GLY A 93 -7.46 30.84 11.20
C GLY A 93 -7.84 31.92 10.21
N LEU A 94 -8.29 33.06 10.73
CA LEU A 94 -8.56 34.29 10.01
C LEU A 94 -7.28 34.73 9.27
N LEU A 95 -7.04 34.18 8.08
CA LEU A 95 -5.93 34.53 7.21
C LEU A 95 -6.47 34.62 5.78
N TRP A 96 -7.05 35.79 5.51
CA TRP A 96 -6.93 36.56 4.26
C TRP A 96 -6.84 35.77 2.95
N THR A 97 -7.97 35.67 2.24
CA THR A 97 -7.98 35.41 0.79
C THR A 97 -8.48 36.66 0.07
N PRO A 98 -7.64 37.40 -0.67
CA PRO A 98 -8.10 38.38 -1.63
C PRO A 98 -8.56 37.69 -2.92
N CYS A 99 -9.65 38.24 -3.47
CA CYS A 99 -10.43 37.94 -4.70
C CYS A 99 -9.93 36.83 -5.63
#